data_AF-A0A2H0MWD8-F1
#
_entry.id   AF-A0A2H0MWD8-F1
#
_cell.length_a   1.000
_cell.length_b   1.000
_cell.length_c   1.000
_cell.angle_alpha   90.00
_cell.angle_beta   90.00
_cell.angle_gamma   90.00
#
_symmetry.space_group_name_H-M   'P 1'
#
loop_
_entity.id
_entity.type
_entity.pdbx_description
1 polymer ?
#
loop_
_entity_poly.entity_id
_entity_poly.type
_entity_poly.pdbx_seq_one_letter_code
_entity_poly.pdbx_strand_id
1 'polypeptide(L)'
;MKQLIKDLYSVLNEKIRLYDRFESCLKDEWEGLVKYSHPDFEKARKKKEILTQEMIALELRRAHLMDSIGKELDLSKGGLTLKGIIQRLPELLAQKFMSVRKRLLVQIRNITRFNDRIKNLIDRTSLSFHKSLAFVHSLDEKQHSPYSAKGQFCESKLPSRMFSMSA
;
A
#
# COMPACT_ATOMS: atom_id res chain seq x y z
N MET A 1 -30.44 -10.09 -15.38
CA MET A 1 -30.12 -8.63 -15.46
C MET A 1 -30.40 -7.77 -14.23
N LYS A 2 -31.67 -7.45 -13.85
CA LYS A 2 -31.94 -6.51 -12.74
C LYS A 2 -31.27 -6.88 -11.41
N GLN A 3 -31.27 -8.17 -11.07
CA GLN A 3 -30.62 -8.69 -9.86
C GLN A 3 -29.09 -8.55 -9.92
N LEU A 4 -28.45 -8.94 -11.03
CA LEU A 4 -27.00 -8.81 -11.21
C LEU A 4 -26.51 -7.36 -11.07
N ILE A 5 -27.27 -6.39 -11.60
CA ILE A 5 -26.94 -4.96 -11.46
C ILE A 5 -27.07 -4.52 -9.99
N LYS A 6 -28.09 -4.99 -9.28
CA LYS A 6 -28.27 -4.71 -7.85
C LYS A 6 -27.12 -5.32 -7.02
N ASP A 7 -26.73 -6.55 -7.33
CA ASP A 7 -25.63 -7.24 -6.66
C ASP A 7 -24.29 -6.55 -6.92
N LEU A 8 -24.02 -6.13 -8.16
CA LEU A 8 -22.85 -5.33 -8.50
C LEU A 8 -22.84 -4.02 -7.72
N TYR A 9 -23.97 -3.33 -7.63
CA TYR A 9 -24.08 -2.10 -6.84
C TYR A 9 -23.79 -2.35 -5.35
N SER A 10 -24.27 -3.46 -4.78
CA SER A 10 -23.96 -3.86 -3.41
C SER A 10 -22.47 -4.07 -3.21
N VAL A 11 -21.84 -4.88 -4.07
CA VAL A 11 -20.41 -5.18 -3.99
C VAL A 11 -19.55 -3.92 -4.11
N LEU A 12 -19.93 -2.96 -4.97
CA LEU A 12 -19.22 -1.69 -5.06
C LEU A 12 -19.36 -0.83 -3.79
N ASN A 13 -20.52 -0.87 -3.12
CA ASN A 13 -20.70 -0.18 -1.84
C ASN A 13 -19.98 -0.87 -0.68
N GLU A 14 -19.95 -2.21 -0.67
CA GLU A 14 -19.11 -2.98 0.26
C GLU A 14 -17.63 -2.59 0.07
N LYS A 15 -17.19 -2.44 -1.18
CA LYS A 15 -15.83 -2.01 -1.52
C LYS A 15 -15.51 -0.61 -1.00
N ILE A 16 -16.46 0.32 -1.14
CA ILE A 16 -16.34 1.67 -0.57
C ILE A 16 -16.13 1.61 0.95
N ARG A 17 -16.94 0.82 1.68
CA ARG A 17 -16.81 0.69 3.14
C ARG A 17 -15.49 0.04 3.54
N LEU A 18 -15.04 -0.94 2.75
CA LEU A 18 -13.76 -1.59 2.96
C LEU A 18 -12.59 -0.61 2.74
N TYR A 19 -12.67 0.25 1.72
CA TYR A 19 -11.70 1.34 1.53
C TYR A 19 -11.73 2.36 2.67
N ASP A 20 -12.88 2.73 3.23
CA ASP A 20 -12.94 3.61 4.41
C ASP A 20 -12.21 2.97 5.61
N ARG A 21 -12.42 1.68 5.85
CA ARG A 21 -11.71 0.92 6.89
C ARG A 21 -10.21 0.83 6.61
N PHE A 22 -9.83 0.65 5.34
CA PHE A 22 -8.43 0.60 4.92
C PHE A 22 -7.74 1.96 5.12
N GLU A 23 -8.37 3.07 4.74
CA GLU A 23 -7.86 4.43 4.99
C GLU A 23 -7.66 4.69 6.49
N SER A 24 -8.61 4.26 7.34
CA SER A 24 -8.44 4.34 8.80
C SER A 24 -7.25 3.50 9.27
N CYS A 25 -7.10 2.28 8.77
CA CYS A 25 -5.98 1.41 9.12
C CYS A 25 -4.63 2.03 8.73
N LEU A 26 -4.55 2.70 7.58
CA LEU A 26 -3.34 3.39 7.18
C LEU A 26 -3.02 4.57 8.10
N LYS A 27 -4.03 5.34 8.54
CA LYS A 27 -3.82 6.40 9.54
C LYS A 27 -3.28 5.85 10.85
N ASP A 28 -3.83 4.73 11.33
CA ASP A 28 -3.35 4.02 12.52
C ASP A 28 -1.87 3.62 12.35
N GLU A 29 -1.50 3.07 11.18
CA GLU A 29 -0.12 2.69 10.83
C GLU A 29 0.83 3.90 10.84
N TRP A 30 0.39 5.02 10.25
CA TRP A 30 1.15 6.27 10.27
C TRP A 30 1.37 6.80 11.69
N GLU A 31 0.32 6.82 12.52
CA GLU A 31 0.45 7.24 13.91
C GLU A 31 1.40 6.35 14.72
N GLY A 32 1.31 5.03 14.54
CA GLY A 32 2.22 4.08 15.17
C GLY A 32 3.68 4.36 14.79
N LEU A 33 3.95 4.64 13.52
CA LEU A 33 5.29 5.00 13.04
C LEU A 33 5.79 6.33 13.63
N VAL A 34 4.96 7.38 13.62
CA VAL A 34 5.36 8.70 14.14
C VAL A 34 5.58 8.68 15.64
N LYS A 35 4.82 7.87 16.38
CA LYS A 35 4.98 7.68 17.83
C LYS A 35 6.09 6.68 18.18
N TYR A 36 6.76 6.08 17.19
CA TYR A 36 7.71 4.98 17.37
C TYR A 36 7.15 3.82 18.23
N SER A 37 5.84 3.60 18.16
CA SER A 37 5.13 2.59 18.94
C SER A 37 5.09 1.29 18.16
N HIS A 38 6.00 0.37 18.49
CA HIS A 38 6.03 -0.97 17.89
C HIS A 38 4.69 -1.74 18.07
N PRO A 39 4.04 -1.72 19.26
CA PRO A 39 2.75 -2.40 19.43
C PRO A 39 1.64 -1.84 18.53
N ASP A 40 1.54 -0.52 18.39
CA ASP A 40 0.52 0.11 17.55
C ASP A 40 0.76 -0.18 16.06
N PHE A 41 2.03 -0.15 15.64
CA PHE A 41 2.43 -0.50 14.28
C PHE A 41 2.07 -1.95 13.94
N GLU A 42 2.40 -2.91 14.82
CA GLU A 42 2.07 -4.32 14.60
C GLU A 42 0.56 -4.59 14.61
N LYS A 43 -0.20 -3.88 15.46
CA LYS A 43 -1.65 -3.94 15.45
C LYS A 43 -2.24 -3.44 14.13
N ALA A 44 -1.75 -2.31 13.62
CA ALA A 44 -2.16 -1.76 12.33
C ALA A 44 -1.79 -2.71 11.17
N ARG A 45 -0.59 -3.31 11.21
CA ARG A 45 -0.13 -4.28 10.22
C ARG A 45 -1.06 -5.51 10.13
N LYS A 46 -1.41 -6.12 11.27
CA LYS A 46 -2.34 -7.27 11.30
C LYS A 46 -3.71 -6.90 10.74
N LYS A 47 -4.25 -5.74 11.12
CA LYS A 47 -5.51 -5.22 10.59
C LYS A 47 -5.45 -5.02 9.07
N LYS A 48 -4.34 -4.48 8.55
CA LYS A 48 -4.11 -4.28 7.11
C LYS A 48 -4.10 -5.59 6.33
N GLU A 49 -3.51 -6.65 6.89
CA GLU A 49 -3.48 -7.97 6.27
C GLU A 49 -4.90 -8.57 6.13
N ILE A 50 -5.70 -8.53 7.21
CA ILE A 50 -7.11 -8.97 7.20
C ILE A 50 -7.90 -8.19 6.13
N LEU A 51 -7.79 -6.86 6.12
CA LEU A 51 -8.50 -6.03 5.15
C LEU A 51 -8.06 -6.29 3.71
N THR A 52 -6.80 -6.68 3.50
CA THR A 52 -6.28 -7.05 2.17
C THR A 52 -6.91 -8.36 1.69
N GLN A 53 -7.04 -9.35 2.57
CA GLN A 53 -7.74 -10.61 2.26
C GLN A 53 -9.21 -10.37 1.93
N GLU A 54 -9.91 -9.53 2.73
CA GLU A 54 -11.30 -9.12 2.44
C GLU A 54 -11.40 -8.45 1.05
N MET A 55 -10.41 -7.63 0.68
CA MET A 55 -10.39 -6.95 -0.62
C MET A 55 -10.25 -7.92 -1.79
N ILE A 56 -9.37 -8.92 -1.65
CA ILE A 56 -9.15 -9.94 -2.68
C ILE A 56 -10.45 -10.73 -2.91
N ALA A 57 -11.09 -11.20 -1.84
CA ALA A 57 -12.35 -11.94 -1.93
C ALA A 57 -13.45 -11.09 -2.61
N LEU A 58 -13.53 -9.80 -2.26
CA LEU A 58 -14.51 -8.90 -2.84
C LEU A 58 -14.24 -8.61 -4.33
N GLU A 59 -12.98 -8.46 -4.73
CA GLU A 59 -12.60 -8.27 -6.13
C GLU A 59 -12.90 -9.49 -6.99
N LEU A 60 -12.69 -10.70 -6.46
CA LEU A 60 -13.10 -11.93 -7.15
C LEU A 60 -14.61 -11.95 -7.39
N ARG A 61 -15.41 -11.64 -6.36
CA ARG A 61 -16.87 -11.54 -6.48
C ARG A 61 -17.29 -10.48 -7.50
N ARG A 62 -16.64 -9.31 -7.48
CA ARG A 62 -16.90 -8.23 -8.45
C ARG A 62 -16.56 -8.67 -9.88
N ALA A 63 -15.43 -9.34 -10.08
CA ALA A 63 -14.99 -9.83 -11.38
C ALA A 63 -16.00 -10.84 -11.95
N HIS A 64 -16.42 -11.82 -11.14
CA HIS A 64 -17.45 -12.78 -11.55
C HIS A 64 -18.78 -12.12 -11.92
N LEU A 65 -19.25 -11.16 -11.11
CA LEU A 65 -20.48 -10.41 -11.44
C LEU A 65 -20.33 -9.62 -12.75
N MET A 66 -19.18 -8.99 -12.96
CA MET A 66 -18.91 -8.29 -14.21
C MET A 66 -18.91 -9.23 -15.40
N ASP A 67 -18.29 -10.40 -15.31
CA ASP A 67 -18.31 -11.40 -16.39
C ASP A 67 -19.73 -11.88 -16.70
N SER A 68 -20.55 -12.16 -15.68
CA SER A 68 -21.97 -12.52 -15.86
C SER A 68 -22.77 -11.42 -16.55
N ILE A 69 -22.57 -10.16 -16.15
CA ILE A 69 -23.22 -9.00 -16.78
C ILE A 69 -22.74 -8.82 -18.22
N GLY A 70 -21.45 -9.01 -18.48
CA GLY A 70 -20.86 -8.93 -19.81
C GLY A 70 -21.47 -9.92 -20.79
N LYS A 71 -21.68 -11.17 -20.33
CA LYS A 71 -22.37 -12.22 -21.10
C LYS A 71 -23.83 -11.86 -21.38
N GLU A 72 -24.57 -11.32 -20.41
CA GLU A 72 -25.97 -10.91 -20.63
C GLU A 72 -26.11 -9.71 -21.56
N LEU A 73 -25.09 -8.83 -21.63
CA LEU A 73 -25.10 -7.62 -22.46
C LEU A 73 -24.40 -7.80 -23.82
N ASP A 74 -23.96 -9.03 -24.13
CA ASP A 74 -23.17 -9.37 -25.32
C ASP A 74 -21.97 -8.42 -25.55
N LEU A 75 -21.29 -8.05 -24.46
CA LEU A 75 -20.13 -7.18 -24.49
C LEU A 75 -18.86 -8.00 -24.71
N SER A 76 -18.07 -7.61 -25.72
CA SER A 76 -16.73 -8.16 -25.90
C SER A 76 -15.84 -7.84 -24.69
N LYS A 77 -14.77 -8.63 -24.48
CA LYS A 77 -13.84 -8.46 -23.34
C LYS A 77 -13.28 -7.03 -23.21
N GLY A 78 -13.14 -6.29 -24.31
CA GLY A 78 -12.70 -4.89 -24.31
C GLY A 78 -13.79 -3.88 -23.92
N GLY A 79 -15.06 -4.21 -24.10
CA GLY A 79 -16.22 -3.40 -23.72
C GLY A 79 -16.65 -3.56 -22.25
N LEU A 80 -16.13 -4.57 -21.55
CA LEU A 80 -16.50 -4.92 -20.18
C LEU A 80 -15.87 -4.00 -19.14
N THR A 81 -16.26 -2.73 -19.17
CA THR A 81 -15.85 -1.74 -18.17
C THR A 81 -17.07 -1.25 -17.39
N LEU A 82 -16.87 -0.83 -16.13
CA LEU A 82 -17.94 -0.20 -15.36
C LEU A 82 -18.53 1.01 -16.09
N LYS A 83 -17.72 1.73 -16.88
CA LYS A 83 -18.18 2.84 -17.72
C LYS A 83 -19.11 2.35 -18.84
N GLY A 84 -18.74 1.26 -19.51
CA GLY A 84 -19.57 0.63 -20.55
C GLY A 84 -20.92 0.13 -20.01
N ILE A 85 -20.92 -0.47 -18.81
CA ILE A 85 -22.15 -0.89 -18.13
C ILE A 85 -23.04 0.33 -17.82
N ILE A 86 -22.46 1.40 -17.24
CA ILE A 86 -23.20 2.62 -16.89
C ILE A 86 -23.94 3.22 -18.10
N GLN A 87 -23.31 3.22 -19.28
CA GLN A 87 -23.90 3.76 -20.51
C GLN A 87 -25.13 2.99 -21.00
N ARG A 88 -25.33 1.75 -20.55
CA ARG A 88 -26.46 0.89 -20.91
C ARG A 88 -27.55 0.86 -19.84
N LEU A 89 -27.35 1.53 -18.71
CA LEU A 89 -28.31 1.55 -17.60
C LEU A 89 -29.34 2.68 -17.74
N PRO A 90 -30.54 2.52 -17.16
CA PRO A 90 -31.48 3.62 -16.99
C PRO A 90 -30.85 4.79 -16.24
N GLU A 91 -31.24 6.02 -16.57
CA GLU A 91 -30.59 7.25 -16.12
C GLU A 91 -30.42 7.34 -14.60
N LEU A 92 -31.45 7.04 -13.82
CA LEU A 92 -31.39 7.06 -12.35
C LEU A 92 -30.36 6.07 -11.78
N LEU A 93 -30.22 4.89 -12.39
CA LEU A 93 -29.23 3.90 -11.98
C LEU A 93 -27.83 4.30 -12.45
N ALA A 94 -27.70 4.80 -13.68
CA ALA A 94 -26.45 5.31 -14.21
C ALA A 94 -25.85 6.39 -13.30
N GLN A 95 -26.66 7.35 -12.83
CA GLN A 95 -26.23 8.39 -11.89
C GLN A 95 -25.71 7.82 -10.57
N LYS A 96 -26.40 6.85 -9.97
CA LYS A 96 -25.94 6.16 -8.74
C LYS A 96 -24.61 5.44 -8.95
N PHE A 97 -24.43 4.77 -10.08
CA PHE A 97 -23.16 4.10 -10.38
C PHE A 97 -22.03 5.09 -10.65
N MET A 98 -22.32 6.24 -11.28
CA MET A 98 -21.33 7.31 -11.48
C MET A 98 -20.84 7.88 -10.15
N SER A 99 -21.71 8.12 -9.18
CA SER A 99 -21.32 8.62 -7.86
C SER A 99 -20.45 7.62 -7.10
N VAL A 100 -20.81 6.34 -7.13
CA VAL A 100 -20.02 5.23 -6.59
C VAL A 100 -18.64 5.16 -7.24
N ARG A 101 -18.57 5.21 -8.58
CA ARG A 101 -17.29 5.22 -9.33
C ARG A 101 -16.42 6.41 -8.92
N LYS A 102 -16.99 7.61 -8.83
CA LYS A 102 -16.26 8.82 -8.43
C LYS A 102 -15.67 8.65 -7.02
N ARG A 103 -16.46 8.14 -6.07
CA ARG A 103 -15.99 7.89 -4.69
C ARG A 103 -14.85 6.88 -4.65
N LEU A 104 -14.99 5.75 -5.34
CA LEU A 104 -13.93 4.74 -5.44
C LEU A 104 -12.63 5.31 -6.01
N LEU A 105 -12.69 6.14 -7.05
CA LEU A 105 -11.50 6.77 -7.64
C LEU A 105 -10.82 7.77 -6.71
N VAL A 106 -11.57 8.45 -5.84
CA VAL A 106 -11.02 9.33 -4.81
C VAL A 106 -10.33 8.51 -3.73
N GLN A 107 -10.99 7.46 -3.23
CA GLN A 107 -10.43 6.56 -2.20
C GLN A 107 -9.15 5.87 -2.69
N ILE A 108 -9.12 5.36 -3.92
CA ILE A 108 -7.90 4.76 -4.51
C ILE A 108 -6.75 5.76 -4.51
N ARG A 109 -6.99 7.00 -4.97
CA ARG A 109 -5.96 8.05 -4.96
C ARG A 109 -5.47 8.38 -3.55
N ASN A 110 -6.38 8.46 -2.58
CA ASN A 110 -6.02 8.74 -1.19
C ASN A 110 -5.18 7.61 -0.60
N ILE A 111 -5.60 6.36 -0.78
CA ILE A 111 -4.90 5.15 -0.32
C ILE A 111 -3.50 5.08 -0.93
N THR A 112 -3.36 5.25 -2.25
CA THR A 112 -2.04 5.24 -2.92
C THR A 112 -1.14 6.32 -2.35
N ARG A 113 -1.61 7.57 -2.31
CA ARG A 113 -0.83 8.70 -1.77
C ARG A 113 -0.39 8.47 -0.34
N PHE A 114 -1.26 7.88 0.50
CA PHE A 114 -0.97 7.66 1.90
C PHE A 114 -0.01 6.49 2.12
N ASN A 115 -0.15 5.41 1.34
CA ASN A 115 0.83 4.32 1.29
C ASN A 115 2.21 4.83 0.88
N ASP A 116 2.30 5.69 -0.13
CA ASP A 116 3.58 6.27 -0.56
C ASP A 116 4.23 7.09 0.56
N ARG A 117 3.43 7.84 1.32
CA ARG A 117 3.92 8.60 2.49
C ARG A 117 4.46 7.68 3.59
N ILE A 118 3.72 6.63 3.94
CA ILE A 118 4.15 5.64 4.93
C ILE A 118 5.46 4.98 4.48
N LYS A 119 5.53 4.54 3.22
CA LYS A 119 6.73 3.93 2.65
C LYS A 119 7.93 4.86 2.74
N ASN A 120 7.78 6.11 2.29
CA ASN A 120 8.84 7.10 2.37
C ASN A 120 9.30 7.37 3.81
N LEU A 121 8.39 7.32 4.79
CA LEU A 121 8.74 7.46 6.19
C LEU A 121 9.58 6.28 6.67
N ILE A 122 9.15 5.05 6.39
CA ILE A 122 9.88 3.82 6.72
C ILE A 122 11.27 3.79 6.07
N ASP A 123 11.37 4.16 4.79
CA ASP A 123 12.64 4.18 4.06
C ASP A 123 13.62 5.18 4.69
N ARG A 124 13.14 6.36 5.09
CA ARG A 124 13.96 7.39 5.75
C ARG A 124 14.39 6.95 7.15
N THR A 125 13.48 6.38 7.95
CA THR A 125 13.82 5.94 9.31
C THR A 125 14.81 4.78 9.28
N SER A 126 14.61 3.82 8.37
CA SER A 126 15.56 2.72 8.13
C SER A 126 16.94 3.23 7.73
N LEU A 127 17.02 4.15 6.76
CA LEU A 127 18.29 4.74 6.33
C LEU A 127 18.99 5.48 7.48
N SER A 128 18.23 6.25 8.28
CA SER A 128 18.77 6.94 9.44
C SER A 128 19.31 5.96 10.48
N PHE A 129 18.58 4.88 10.74
CA PHE A 129 19.00 3.84 11.68
C PHE A 129 20.29 3.15 11.21
N HIS A 130 20.39 2.77 9.93
CA HIS A 130 21.60 2.20 9.36
C HIS A 130 22.81 3.12 9.49
N LYS A 131 22.64 4.44 9.28
CA LYS A 131 23.71 5.43 9.48
C LYS A 131 24.14 5.50 10.94
N SER A 132 23.19 5.53 11.88
CA SER A 132 23.50 5.53 13.31
C SER A 132 24.24 4.25 13.73
N LEU A 133 23.83 3.09 13.21
CA LEU A 133 24.48 1.82 13.50
C LEU A 133 25.90 1.76 12.95
N ALA A 134 26.10 2.19 11.69
CA ALA A 134 27.42 2.29 11.09
C ALA A 134 28.35 3.23 11.87
N PHE A 135 27.81 4.35 12.38
CA PHE A 135 28.55 5.25 13.25
C PHE A 135 28.99 4.58 14.55
N VAL A 136 28.09 3.86 15.23
CA VAL A 136 28.43 3.10 16.45
C VAL A 136 29.51 2.06 16.17
N HIS A 137 29.40 1.29 15.09
CA HIS A 137 30.45 0.34 14.68
C HIS A 137 31.79 1.03 14.41
N SER A 138 31.79 2.20 13.77
CA SER A 138 33.02 2.96 13.52
C SER A 138 33.68 3.48 14.81
N LEU A 139 32.90 3.71 15.87
CA LEU A 139 33.43 4.06 17.19
C LEU A 139 34.01 2.83 17.89
N ASP A 140 33.34 1.69 17.78
CA ASP A 140 33.78 0.41 18.34
C ASP A 140 35.12 -0.05 17.71
N GLU A 141 35.25 0.03 16.39
CA GLU A 141 36.51 -0.24 15.67
C GLU A 141 37.64 0.70 16.11
N LYS A 142 37.34 1.98 16.38
CA LYS A 142 38.31 2.96 16.89
C LYS A 142 38.66 2.74 18.37
N GLN A 143 37.77 2.17 19.17
CA GLN A 143 38.00 1.84 20.58
C GLN A 143 38.73 0.50 20.75
N HIS A 144 38.46 -0.47 19.87
CA HIS A 144 39.07 -1.81 19.89
C HIS A 144 40.32 -1.95 19.01
N SER A 145 40.71 -0.93 18.24
CA SER A 145 41.99 -0.90 17.54
C SER A 145 42.88 0.24 18.08
N PRO A 146 43.66 0.00 19.15
CA PRO A 146 44.52 1.06 19.66
C PRO A 146 45.91 1.06 19.02
N TYR A 147 46.42 -0.06 18.48
CA TYR A 147 47.81 -0.12 17.99
C TYR A 147 48.03 -1.23 16.95
N SER A 148 48.86 -0.97 15.93
CA SER A 148 49.60 -2.04 15.26
C SER A 148 50.61 -2.65 16.24
N ALA A 149 51.07 -3.89 16.01
CA ALA A 149 52.11 -4.55 16.84
C ALA A 149 53.45 -3.76 16.96
N LYS A 150 53.58 -2.59 16.32
CA LYS A 150 54.70 -1.64 16.40
C LYS A 150 54.34 -0.29 17.04
N GLY A 151 53.18 -0.13 17.68
CA GLY A 151 52.87 1.06 18.49
C GLY A 151 52.58 2.34 17.69
N GLN A 152 52.33 2.27 16.38
CA GLN A 152 51.99 3.43 15.55
C GLN A 152 50.47 3.58 15.40
N PHE A 153 49.99 4.83 15.53
CA PHE A 153 48.62 5.24 15.25
C PHE A 153 48.41 5.27 13.73
N CYS A 154 47.58 4.38 13.21
CA CYS A 154 47.15 4.46 11.82
C CYS A 154 45.91 5.36 11.75
N GLU A 155 46.08 6.63 11.36
CA GLU A 155 44.95 7.40 10.85
C GLU A 155 44.37 6.64 9.66
N SER A 156 43.15 6.13 9.81
CA SER A 156 42.43 5.50 8.71
C SER A 156 42.10 6.58 7.68
N LYS A 157 42.91 6.65 6.61
CA LYS A 157 42.53 7.34 5.38
C LYS A 157 41.32 6.62 4.81
N LEU A 158 40.13 7.10 5.16
CA LEU A 158 38.86 6.70 4.57
C LEU A 158 38.97 6.72 3.04
N PRO A 159 38.81 5.58 2.34
CA PRO A 159 38.38 5.62 0.96
C PRO A 159 36.85 5.63 0.99
N SER A 160 36.24 6.81 0.83
CA SER A 160 34.83 6.93 0.49
C SER A 160 34.59 6.33 -0.91
N ARG A 161 34.49 5.01 -1.02
CA ARG A 161 34.00 4.31 -2.23
C ARG A 161 33.53 2.90 -1.87
N MET A 162 32.22 2.74 -1.73
CA MET A 162 31.59 1.42 -1.85
C MET A 162 31.81 0.92 -3.29
N PHE A 163 32.63 -0.10 -3.47
CA PHE A 163 32.63 -0.88 -4.70
C PHE A 163 31.42 -1.82 -4.69
N SER A 164 30.52 -1.66 -5.65
CA SER A 164 29.60 -2.71 -6.05
C SER A 164 30.40 -3.85 -6.65
N MET A 165 30.26 -5.07 -6.13
CA MET A 165 30.58 -6.26 -6.89
C MET A 165 29.30 -6.98 -7.27
N SER A 166 29.02 -6.89 -8.57
CA SER A 166 28.27 -7.89 -9.32
C SER A 166 29.21 -9.07 -9.57
N ALA A 167 28.81 -10.27 -9.15
CA ALA A 167 29.08 -11.55 -9.81
C ALA A 167 28.10 -12.58 -9.24
#